data_AF-A0A9W5X3U9-F1
#
_entry.id   AF-A0A9W5X3U9-F1
#
_cell.length_a   1.000
_cell.length_b   1.000
_cell.length_c   1.000
_cell.angle_alpha   90.00
_cell.angle_beta   90.00
_cell.angle_gamma   90.00
#
_symmetry.space_group_name_H-M   'P 1'
#
loop_
_entity.id
_entity.type
_entity.pdbx_description
1 polymer ?
#
loop_
_entity_poly.entity_id
_entity_poly.type
_entity_poly.pdbx_seq_one_letter_code
_entity_poly.pdbx_strand_id
1 'polypeptide(L)' 'MQSSCKKAELVEVIKIVATQGDGKTEPFKEVTQYWTKEGTLICEE' A
#
# COMPACT_ATOMS: atom_id res chain seq x y z
N MET A 1 20.09 -9.39 -26.89
CA MET A 1 19.08 -8.80 -25.97
C MET A 1 19.22 -9.52 -24.65
N GLN A 2 19.72 -8.86 -23.61
CA GLN A 2 19.90 -9.44 -22.28
C GLN A 2 18.57 -9.33 -21.54
N SER A 3 17.86 -10.45 -21.37
CA SER A 3 16.64 -10.49 -20.55
C SER A 3 17.04 -10.21 -19.10
N SER A 4 16.73 -9.03 -18.57
CA SER A 4 16.99 -8.73 -17.16
C SER A 4 16.09 -9.64 -16.32
N CYS A 5 16.69 -10.64 -15.68
CA CYS A 5 15.98 -11.48 -14.72
C CYS A 5 15.64 -10.59 -13.51
N LYS A 6 14.43 -10.03 -13.48
CA LYS A 6 13.95 -9.24 -12.34
C LYS A 6 13.76 -10.21 -11.18
N LYS A 7 14.66 -10.15 -10.20
CA LYS A 7 14.47 -10.85 -8.94
C LYS A 7 13.32 -10.18 -8.20
N ALA A 8 12.34 -10.97 -7.79
CA ALA A 8 11.27 -10.54 -6.90
C ALA A 8 11.56 -11.06 -5.49
N GLU A 9 11.25 -10.26 -4.49
CA GLU A 9 11.32 -10.64 -3.09
C GLU A 9 9.91 -10.78 -2.54
N LEU A 10 9.66 -11.85 -1.79
CA LEU A 10 8.41 -12.05 -1.08
C LEU A 10 8.52 -11.40 0.29
N VAL A 11 7.58 -10.52 0.63
CA VAL A 11 7.48 -9.89 1.94
C VAL A 11 6.07 -10.07 2.51
N GLU A 12 5.98 -10.35 3.81
CA GLU A 12 4.72 -10.38 4.54
C GLU A 12 4.34 -8.97 5.01
N VAL A 13 3.08 -8.61 4.84
CA VAL A 13 2.58 -7.25 5.11
C VAL A 13 1.31 -7.28 5.96
N ILE A 14 1.04 -6.16 6.64
CA ILE A 14 -0.23 -5.88 7.28
C ILE A 14 -1.09 -5.09 6.29
N LYS A 15 -2.25 -5.64 5.91
CA LYS A 15 -3.24 -4.95 5.07
C LYS A 15 -4.21 -4.18 5.97
N ILE A 16 -4.34 -2.88 5.73
CA ILE A 16 -5.29 -2.00 6.41
C ILE A 16 -6.23 -1.42 5.36
N VAL A 17 -7.53 -1.46 5.62
CA VAL A 17 -8.54 -0.75 4.83
C VAL A 17 -9.01 0.43 5.65
N ALA A 18 -8.75 1.63 5.18
CA ALA A 18 -9.03 2.87 5.89
C ALA A 18 -9.95 3.78 5.07
N THR A 19 -10.81 4.53 5.75
CA THR A 19 -11.57 5.62 5.12
C THR A 19 -10.78 6.91 5.26
N GLN A 20 -10.41 7.52 4.14
CA GLN A 20 -9.80 8.84 4.07
C GLN A 20 -10.81 9.89 3.59
N GLY A 21 -10.55 11.15 3.91
CA GLY A 21 -11.40 12.29 3.58
C GLY A 21 -12.18 12.81 4.79
N ASP A 22 -12.65 14.05 4.68
CA ASP A 22 -13.42 14.73 5.73
C ASP A 22 -14.91 14.89 5.37
N GLY A 23 -15.29 14.44 4.17
CA GLY A 23 -16.64 14.58 3.62
C GLY A 23 -17.06 16.01 3.33
N LYS A 24 -16.14 16.98 3.42
CA LYS A 24 -16.37 18.41 3.22
C LYS A 24 -15.52 18.96 2.09
N THR A 25 -14.22 18.92 2.26
CA THR A 25 -13.23 19.35 1.26
C THR A 25 -12.81 18.19 0.38
N GLU A 26 -12.69 16.99 0.96
CA GLU A 26 -12.36 15.76 0.26
C GLU A 26 -13.46 14.72 0.50
N PRO A 27 -14.01 14.10 -0.56
CA PRO A 27 -15.01 13.05 -0.40
C PRO A 27 -14.41 11.87 0.35
N PHE A 28 -15.26 11.16 1.11
CA PHE A 28 -14.84 9.92 1.72
C PHE A 28 -14.47 8.91 0.63
N LYS A 29 -13.27 8.36 0.72
CA LYS A 29 -12.78 7.27 -0.11
C LYS A 29 -12.23 6.17 0.77
N GLU A 30 -12.40 4.94 0.33
CA GLU A 30 -11.70 3.81 0.91
C GLU A 30 -10.31 3.74 0.28
N VAL A 31 -9.28 3.56 1.10
CA VAL A 31 -7.91 3.31 0.67
C VAL A 31 -7.41 2.02 1.31
N THR A 32 -6.64 1.26 0.55
CA THR A 32 -5.95 0.08 1.07
C THR A 32 -4.49 0.42 1.27
N GLN A 33 -4.00 0.21 2.49
CA GLN A 33 -2.60 0.42 2.83
C GLN A 33 -1.92 -0.91 3.18
N TYR A 34 -0.70 -1.09 2.70
CA TYR A 34 0.14 -2.24 3.02
C TYR A 34 1.35 -1.79 3.81
N TRP A 35 1.50 -2.31 5.02
CA TRP A 35 2.55 -1.92 5.96
C TRP A 35 3.49 -3.10 6.25
N THR A 36 4.77 -2.80 6.49
CA THR A 36 5.68 -3.76 7.11
C THR A 36 5.26 -4.02 8.57
N LYS A 37 5.74 -5.12 9.16
CA LYS A 37 5.45 -5.46 10.57
C LYS A 37 6.07 -4.45 11.55
N GLU A 38 7.09 -3.72 11.11
CA GLU A 38 7.78 -2.65 11.85
C GLU A 38 7.07 -1.30 11.73
N GLY A 39 5.94 -1.23 11.01
CA GLY A 39 5.15 0.00 10.88
C GLY A 39 5.63 0.96 9.79
N THR A 40 6.30 0.45 8.74
CA THR A 40 6.64 1.27 7.55
C THR A 40 5.63 1.05 6.43
N LEU A 41 5.08 2.12 5.85
CA LEU A 41 4.15 2.02 4.72
C LEU A 41 4.91 1.62 3.45
N ILE A 42 4.43 0.58 2.77
CA ILE A 42 5.01 0.07 1.52
C ILE A 42 4.24 0.64 0.32
N CYS A 43 2.92 0.60 0.38
CA CYS A 43 2.04 1.01 -0.72
C CYS A 43 0.67 1.44 -0.19
N GLU A 44 0.03 2.37 -0.89
CA GLU A 44 -1.37 2.77 -0.72
C GLU A 44 -2.06 2.72 -2.10
N GLU A 45 -3.24 2.09 -2.14
CA GLU A 45 -4.10 1.95 -3.32
C GLU A 45 -5.48 2.58 -3.08
#